data_AF-A0AAW5D5M3-F1
#
_entry.id   AF-A0AAW5D5M3-F1
#
_cell.length_a   1.000
_cell.length_b   1.000
_cell.length_c   1.000
_cell.angle_alpha   90.00
_cell.angle_beta   90.00
_cell.angle_gamma   90.00
#
_symmetry.space_group_name_H-M   'P 1'
#
loop_
_entity.id
_entity.type
_entity.pdbx_description
1 polymer ?
#
loop_
_entity_poly.entity_id
_entity_poly.type
_entity_poly.pdbx_seq_one_letter_code
_entity_poly.pdbx_strand_id
1 'polypeptide(L)'
;MLLAFIYAIVLIKTSLLGLGIISILLSIAFIVALRLNLPALPVNAKSKFIKSFKFVLFAHLLGYLLLVSKLLLIDGWQDVPMFIASHLIMHHIWSGLIAAILTLTTILKYQTFIAKPTAAKST
;
A
#
# COMPACT_ATOMS: atom_id res chain seq x y z
N MET A 1 8.62 15.52 -5.25
CA MET A 1 8.34 14.39 -6.18
C MET A 1 9.05 13.11 -5.75
N LEU A 2 10.39 13.05 -5.76
CA LEU A 2 11.18 11.86 -5.40
C LEU A 2 10.78 11.22 -4.05
N LEU A 3 10.63 12.04 -3.01
CA LEU A 3 10.29 11.57 -1.67
C LEU A 3 8.96 10.79 -1.59
N ALA A 4 7.97 11.15 -2.41
CA ALA A 4 6.70 10.41 -2.49
C ALA A 4 6.85 9.04 -3.18
N PHE A 5 7.78 8.91 -4.12
CA PHE A 5 8.16 7.62 -4.70
C PHE A 5 8.91 6.74 -3.70
N ILE A 6 9.81 7.34 -2.90
CA ILE A 6 10.49 6.62 -1.81
C ILE A 6 9.45 6.06 -0.83
N TYR A 7 8.47 6.86 -0.41
CA TYR A 7 7.36 6.39 0.43
C TYR A 7 6.61 5.20 -0.18
N ALA A 8 6.31 5.27 -1.49
CA ALA A 8 5.67 4.16 -2.19
C ALA A 8 6.55 2.90 -2.21
N ILE A 9 7.84 3.01 -2.50
CA ILE A 9 8.79 1.88 -2.51
C ILE A 9 8.91 1.24 -1.13
N VAL A 10 8.99 2.06 -0.07
CA VAL A 10 9.01 1.55 1.31
C VAL A 10 7.74 0.74 1.58
N LEU A 11 6.55 1.27 1.24
CA LEU A 11 5.28 0.54 1.41
C LEU A 11 5.20 -0.75 0.58
N ILE A 12 5.73 -0.76 -0.64
CA ILE A 12 5.80 -1.96 -1.47
C ILE A 12 6.63 -3.02 -0.74
N LYS A 13 7.83 -2.64 -0.26
CA LYS A 13 8.74 -3.56 0.42
C LYS A 13 8.14 -4.09 1.72
N THR A 14 7.56 -3.23 2.56
CA THR A 14 6.95 -3.68 3.82
C THR A 14 5.74 -4.59 3.59
N SER A 15 4.97 -4.35 2.51
CA SER A 15 3.88 -5.23 2.12
C SER A 15 4.40 -6.59 1.63
N LEU A 16 5.45 -6.64 0.81
CA LEU A 16 6.05 -7.92 0.39
C LEU A 16 6.60 -8.74 1.56
N LEU A 17 7.12 -8.08 2.59
CA LEU A 17 7.58 -8.72 3.83
C LEU A 17 6.42 -9.23 4.71
N GLY A 18 5.16 -8.93 4.37
CA GLY A 18 4.00 -9.28 5.19
C GLY A 18 3.94 -8.48 6.50
N LEU A 19 4.53 -7.28 6.57
CA LEU A 19 4.50 -6.47 7.79
C LEU A 19 3.25 -5.58 7.83
N GLY A 20 2.06 -6.21 7.90
CA GLY A 20 0.78 -5.53 7.69
C GLY A 20 0.51 -4.35 8.63
N ILE A 21 0.74 -4.51 9.94
CA ILE A 21 0.60 -3.43 10.94
C ILE A 21 1.56 -2.27 10.61
N ILE A 22 2.81 -2.59 10.26
CA ILE A 22 3.82 -1.57 9.92
C ILE A 22 3.40 -0.83 8.65
N SER A 23 2.88 -1.53 7.63
CA SER A 23 2.35 -0.93 6.41
C SER A 23 1.14 -0.01 6.68
N ILE A 24 0.29 -0.33 7.66
CA ILE A 24 -0.80 0.54 8.12
C ILE A 24 -0.24 1.83 8.73
N LEU A 25 0.68 1.71 9.69
CA LEU A 25 1.28 2.87 10.36
C LEU A 25 2.00 3.79 9.37
N LEU A 26 2.78 3.22 8.46
CA LEU A 26 3.46 3.97 7.40
C LEU A 26 2.46 4.63 6.45
N SER A 27 1.39 3.96 6.06
CA SER A 27 0.36 4.54 5.19
C SER A 27 -0.29 5.76 5.85
N ILE A 28 -0.63 5.67 7.14
CA ILE A 28 -1.16 6.80 7.92
C ILE A 28 -0.13 7.94 7.97
N ALA A 29 1.12 7.63 8.35
CA ALA A 29 2.19 8.60 8.44
C ALA A 29 2.43 9.34 7.12
N PHE A 30 2.45 8.63 5.99
CA PHE A 30 2.66 9.23 4.67
C PHE A 30 1.47 10.04 4.19
N ILE A 31 0.24 9.64 4.52
CA ILE A 31 -0.96 10.46 4.25
C ILE A 31 -0.89 11.77 5.04
N VAL A 32 -0.55 11.71 6.33
CA VAL A 32 -0.39 12.89 7.19
C VAL A 32 0.73 13.79 6.67
N ALA A 33 1.90 13.23 6.37
CA ALA A 33 3.04 13.95 5.81
C ALA A 33 2.67 14.69 4.51
N LEU A 34 1.92 14.04 3.62
CA LEU A 34 1.43 14.67 2.40
C LEU A 34 0.42 15.79 2.71
N ARG A 35 -0.50 15.60 3.66
CA ARG A 35 -1.47 16.62 4.05
C ARG A 35 -0.77 17.88 4.60
N LEU A 36 0.28 17.69 5.41
CA LEU A 36 1.12 18.74 5.97
C LEU A 36 2.10 19.38 4.95
N ASN A 37 2.06 18.97 3.68
CA ASN A 37 2.95 19.47 2.63
C ASN A 37 4.46 19.23 2.89
N LEU A 38 4.83 18.21 3.69
CA LEU A 38 6.25 17.91 3.98
C LEU A 38 7.07 17.66 2.70
N PRO A 39 6.59 16.86 1.73
CA PRO A 39 7.04 16.98 0.36
C PRO A 39 6.17 18.02 -0.37
N ALA A 40 6.79 19.13 -0.78
CA ALA A 40 6.18 20.06 -1.73
C ALA A 40 5.85 19.32 -3.04
N LEU A 41 4.56 19.11 -3.28
CA LEU A 41 4.02 18.42 -4.43
C LEU A 41 2.88 19.25 -5.04
N PRO A 42 2.77 19.30 -6.38
CA PRO A 42 1.59 19.85 -7.03
C PRO A 42 0.31 19.16 -6.54
N VAL A 43 -0.78 19.90 -6.41
CA VAL A 43 -2.07 19.42 -5.87
C VAL A 43 -2.54 18.14 -6.55
N ASN A 44 -2.40 18.07 -7.89
CA ASN A 44 -2.78 16.91 -8.67
C ASN A 44 -1.95 15.66 -8.30
N ALA A 45 -0.63 15.81 -8.15
CA ALA A 45 0.25 14.72 -7.75
C ALA A 45 -0.01 14.26 -6.31
N LYS A 46 -0.16 15.22 -5.39
CA LYS A 46 -0.49 14.97 -3.97
C LYS A 46 -1.76 14.11 -3.84
N SER A 47 -2.84 14.48 -4.53
CA SER A 47 -4.10 13.74 -4.51
C SER A 47 -3.93 12.30 -5.01
N LYS A 48 -3.18 12.08 -6.10
CA LYS A 48 -2.92 10.73 -6.63
C LYS A 48 -2.11 9.85 -5.68
N PHE A 49 -1.11 10.39 -4.99
CA PHE A 49 -0.34 9.64 -3.99
C PHE A 49 -1.17 9.33 -2.74
N ILE A 50 -1.95 10.29 -2.24
CA ILE A 50 -2.86 10.07 -1.10
C ILE A 50 -3.86 8.95 -1.42
N LYS A 51 -4.41 8.91 -2.65
CA LYS A 51 -5.32 7.82 -3.07
C LYS A 51 -4.62 6.46 -3.00
N SER A 52 -3.38 6.34 -3.48
CA SER A 52 -2.63 5.09 -3.37
C SER A 52 -2.34 4.68 -1.93
N PHE A 53 -1.96 5.60 -1.05
CA PHE A 53 -1.71 5.26 0.36
C PHE A 53 -3.00 4.91 1.11
N LYS A 54 -4.13 5.56 0.79
CA LYS A 54 -5.44 5.16 1.30
C LYS A 54 -5.82 3.75 0.84
N PHE A 55 -5.57 3.41 -0.41
CA PHE A 55 -5.82 2.05 -0.92
C PHE A 55 -5.05 1.02 -0.10
N VAL A 56 -3.75 1.23 0.11
CA VAL A 56 -2.91 0.32 0.90
C VAL A 56 -3.42 0.19 2.34
N LEU A 57 -3.78 1.32 2.96
CA LEU A 57 -4.35 1.36 4.31
C LEU A 57 -5.64 0.52 4.40
N PHE A 58 -6.60 0.79 3.53
CA PHE A 58 -7.88 0.07 3.55
C PHE A 58 -7.73 -1.40 3.19
N ALA A 59 -6.85 -1.74 2.24
CA ALA A 59 -6.60 -3.13 1.88
C ALA A 59 -6.02 -3.92 3.06
N HIS A 60 -5.07 -3.36 3.82
CA HIS A 60 -4.55 -4.02 5.01
C HIS A 60 -5.60 -4.12 6.12
N LEU A 61 -6.37 -3.05 6.37
CA LEU A 61 -7.46 -3.08 7.35
C LEU A 61 -8.51 -4.14 7.00
N LEU A 62 -8.84 -4.30 5.73
CA LEU A 62 -9.75 -5.35 5.26
C LEU A 62 -9.17 -6.75 5.48
N GLY A 63 -7.87 -6.93 5.23
CA GLY A 63 -7.16 -8.17 5.53
C GLY A 63 -7.22 -8.52 7.02
N TYR A 64 -7.06 -7.54 7.90
CA TYR A 64 -7.23 -7.73 9.35
C TYR A 64 -8.68 -7.99 9.74
N LEU A 65 -9.65 -7.35 9.09
CA LEU A 65 -11.07 -7.63 9.32
C LEU A 65 -11.39 -9.10 9.00
N LEU A 66 -10.92 -9.60 7.86
CA LEU A 66 -11.07 -11.02 7.48
C LEU A 66 -10.41 -11.96 8.49
N LEU A 67 -9.24 -11.59 9.02
CA LEU A 67 -8.58 -12.34 10.09
C LEU A 67 -9.44 -12.42 11.35
N VAL A 68 -9.96 -11.29 11.81
CA VAL A 68 -10.81 -11.24 13.01
C VAL A 68 -12.08 -12.05 12.80
N SER A 69 -12.74 -11.91 11.65
CA SER A 69 -13.91 -12.73 11.31
C SER A 69 -13.60 -14.22 11.34
N LYS A 70 -12.43 -14.63 10.83
CA LYS A 70 -12.00 -16.03 10.85
C LYS A 70 -11.69 -16.51 12.27
N LEU A 71 -11.14 -15.65 13.12
CA LEU A 71 -10.84 -15.98 14.51
C LEU A 71 -12.13 -16.29 15.30
N LEU A 72 -13.23 -15.60 14.98
CA LEU A 72 -14.55 -15.83 15.60
C LEU A 72 -15.20 -17.15 15.17
N LEU A 73 -14.69 -17.81 14.14
CA LEU A 73 -15.19 -19.10 13.61
C LEU A 73 -14.38 -20.29 14.12
N ILE A 74 -13.49 -20.10 15.09
CA ILE A 74 -12.73 -21.19 15.71
C ILE A 74 -13.61 -21.87 16.75
N ASP A 75 -13.91 -23.15 16.54
CA ASP A 75 -14.76 -23.95 17.44
C ASP A 75 -13.94 -24.68 18.52
N GLY A 76 -12.64 -24.90 18.31
CA GLY A 76 -11.77 -25.52 19.32
C GLY A 76 -10.27 -25.29 19.13
N TRP A 77 -9.48 -25.67 20.15
CA TRP A 77 -8.02 -25.55 20.15
C TRP A 77 -7.32 -26.32 19.01
N GLN A 78 -7.95 -27.38 18.51
CA GLN A 78 -7.48 -28.17 17.38
C GLN A 78 -7.46 -27.42 16.05
N ASP A 79 -8.24 -26.34 15.92
CA ASP A 79 -8.33 -25.54 14.69
C ASP A 79 -7.27 -24.42 14.65
N VAL A 80 -6.62 -24.14 15.79
CA VAL A 80 -5.61 -23.08 15.90
C VAL A 80 -4.41 -23.29 14.96
N PRO A 81 -3.82 -24.50 14.83
CA PRO A 81 -2.73 -24.72 13.86
C PRO A 81 -3.18 -24.48 12.41
N MET A 82 -4.39 -24.90 12.06
CA MET A 82 -4.96 -24.68 10.74
C MET A 82 -5.24 -23.20 10.49
N PHE A 83 -5.73 -22.48 11.51
CA PHE A 83 -5.93 -21.03 11.48
C PHE A 83 -4.61 -20.30 11.22
N ILE A 84 -3.53 -20.64 11.93
CA ILE A 84 -2.21 -20.01 11.76
C ILE A 84 -1.65 -20.27 10.36
N ALA A 85 -1.67 -21.53 9.89
CA ALA A 85 -1.15 -21.88 8.57
C ALA A 85 -1.90 -21.17 7.44
N SER A 86 -3.24 -21.18 7.51
CA SER A 86 -4.08 -20.52 6.52
C SER A 86 -4.03 -18.99 6.62
N HIS A 87 -3.85 -18.42 7.82
CA HIS A 87 -3.57 -17.00 7.99
C HIS A 87 -2.28 -16.62 7.28
N LEU A 88 -1.19 -17.36 7.47
CA LEU A 88 0.10 -17.05 6.89
C LEU A 88 0.02 -17.02 5.35
N ILE A 89 -0.60 -18.04 4.75
CA ILE A 89 -0.79 -18.13 3.29
C ILE A 89 -1.67 -16.97 2.80
N MET A 90 -2.84 -16.78 3.40
CA MET A 90 -3.78 -15.71 3.00
C MET A 90 -3.12 -14.34 3.10
N HIS A 91 -2.41 -14.10 4.21
CA HIS A 91 -1.72 -12.85 4.49
C HIS A 91 -0.61 -12.54 3.49
N HIS A 92 0.21 -13.53 3.14
CA HIS A 92 1.27 -13.34 2.13
C HIS A 92 0.70 -13.11 0.73
N ILE A 93 -0.34 -13.87 0.33
CA ILE A 93 -1.00 -13.65 -0.96
C ILE A 93 -1.63 -12.25 -1.02
N TRP A 94 -2.35 -11.87 0.03
CA TRP A 94 -3.00 -10.56 0.13
C TRP A 94 -1.99 -9.42 0.11
N SER A 95 -0.92 -9.53 0.89
CA SER A 95 0.13 -8.51 0.95
C SER A 95 0.92 -8.42 -0.36
N GLY A 96 1.15 -9.55 -1.02
CA GLY A 96 1.73 -9.61 -2.37
C GLY A 96 0.86 -8.90 -3.41
N LEU A 97 -0.46 -9.12 -3.37
CA LEU A 97 -1.41 -8.44 -4.26
C LEU A 97 -1.41 -6.93 -4.04
N ILE A 98 -1.41 -6.47 -2.79
CA ILE A 98 -1.31 -5.04 -2.44
C ILE A 98 -0.01 -4.46 -3.02
N ALA A 99 1.12 -5.15 -2.82
CA ALA A 99 2.42 -4.72 -3.33
C ALA A 99 2.44 -4.65 -4.87
N ALA A 100 1.84 -5.62 -5.56
CA ALA A 100 1.75 -5.64 -7.02
C ALA A 100 0.94 -4.45 -7.56
N ILE A 101 -0.24 -4.20 -6.99
CA ILE A 101 -1.09 -3.06 -7.37
C ILE A 101 -0.38 -1.73 -7.08
N LEU A 102 0.26 -1.61 -5.91
CA LEU A 102 0.99 -0.41 -5.54
C LEU A 102 2.19 -0.17 -6.48
N THR A 103 2.91 -1.23 -6.86
CA THR A 103 4.02 -1.18 -7.83
C THR A 103 3.53 -0.68 -9.18
N LEU A 104 2.49 -1.30 -9.74
CA LEU A 104 1.93 -0.90 -11.04
C LEU A 104 1.46 0.55 -11.02
N THR A 105 0.68 0.94 -9.99
CA THR A 105 0.21 2.34 -9.89
C THR A 105 1.34 3.33 -9.63
N THR A 106 2.47 2.90 -9.06
CA THR A 106 3.67 3.74 -8.88
C THR A 106 4.42 3.92 -10.19
N ILE A 107 4.58 2.87 -10.99
CA ILE A 107 5.18 2.94 -12.33
C ILE A 107 4.37 3.89 -13.24
N LEU A 108 3.04 3.76 -13.26
CA LEU A 108 2.18 4.66 -14.04
C LEU A 108 2.31 6.13 -13.61
N LYS A 109 2.45 6.39 -12.30
CA LYS A 109 2.72 7.75 -11.79
C LYS A 109 4.10 8.25 -12.22
N TYR A 110 5.12 7.39 -12.20
CA TYR A 110 6.46 7.75 -12.66
C TYR A 110 6.45 8.16 -14.13
N GLN A 111 5.76 7.39 -14.98
CA GLN A 111 5.60 7.74 -16.39
C GLN A 111 4.86 9.06 -16.58
N THR A 112 3.81 9.30 -15.78
CA THR A 112 3.00 10.52 -15.87
C THR A 112 3.74 11.77 -15.40
N PHE A 113 4.54 11.66 -14.34
CA PHE A 113 5.12 12.83 -13.65
C PHE A 113 6.59 13.07 -13.92
N ILE A 114 7.35 12.05 -14.35
CA ILE A 114 8.79 12.14 -14.57
C ILE A 114 9.16 11.79 -16.01
N ALA A 115 8.64 10.68 -16.55
CA ALA A 115 9.13 10.17 -17.83
C ALA A 115 8.58 10.91 -19.06
N LYS A 116 7.66 11.87 -18.94
CA LYS A 116 7.08 12.56 -20.10
C LYS A 116 8.18 13.38 -20.80
N PRO A 117 8.67 12.97 -21.99
CA PRO A 117 9.55 13.81 -22.79
C PRO A 117 8.67 14.89 -23.42
N THR A 118 9.26 16.06 -23.59
CA THR A 118 8.76 17.20 -24.34
C THR A 118 8.03 16.79 -25.63
N ALA A 119 6.71 16.72 -25.61
CA ALA A 119 5.89 16.81 -26.82
C ALA A 119 5.42 18.27 -26.94
N ALA A 120 6.37 19.16 -27.25
CA ALA A 120 6.07 20.55 -27.61
C ALA A 120 7.26 21.17 -28.36
N LYS A 121 6.94 21.77 -29.52
CA LYS A 121 7.78 22.35 -30.58
C LYS A 121 8.30 21.30 -31.58
N SER A 122 8.03 21.41 -32.88
CA SER A 122 7.83 22.61 -33.70
C SER A 122 6.68 22.46 -34.71
N THR A 123 5.76 23.42 -34.69
CA THR A 123 5.11 23.94 -35.91
C THR A 123 6.12 24.64 -36.79
#